data_AF-A0A158PNX6-F1
#
_entry.id   AF-A0A158PNX6-F1
#
_cell.length_a   1.000
_cell.length_b   1.000
_cell.length_c   1.000
_cell.angle_alpha   90.00
_cell.angle_beta   90.00
_cell.angle_gamma   90.00
#
_symmetry.space_group_name_H-M   'P 1'
#
loop_
_entity.id
_entity.type
_entity.pdbx_description
1 polymer ?
#
loop_
_entity_poly.entity_id
_entity_poly.type
_entity_poly.pdbx_seq_one_letter_code
_entity_poly.pdbx_strand_id
1 'polypeptide(L)'
;LFIVVYILFGIPLYLITIADMAKFCTEGMNRTYTEVLKYKFQIQRKYRRWKSGRKRRESVAIGEIIIAGGDDEVAEFLWAHLENTHFVEVPFVLIYSVLLLYVLIATYLMSRIEGWSCYDGFYFVMTSVLTIGFGDLIPTNQRFILITLFIILVGLVLMTTSIDVVGAYYIDRLHFFGRRFETQDPLAWLKAVQQKRIRAMKREAMRKLFETVTALQHLHFGKPPRPPHSLTASNATAESVLLKWEPPVLVDERRKYWYTLTYKTSVHLKLNLYPKGCFRTPQLRYNPMTVIDFITTPYYEVRSLQSFTLYEFSVVTTTRYGCSKSIKCQEYTEPCTVPQSLRLVAISAETATFSWKAPRKNNGAESYVILFAQEPAPQFHYWKRYRCGKSKKFTITDLSPDTRYIHLDELQKNDFHYAITNFVFH
;
A
#
# COMPACT_ATOMS: atom_id res chain seq x y z
N LEU A 1 -13.44 -54.29 -12.54
CA LEU A 1 -12.15 -54.10 -11.83
C LEU A 1 -11.34 -52.92 -12.39
N PHE A 2 -10.96 -52.95 -13.67
CA PHE A 2 -10.18 -51.87 -14.33
C PHE A 2 -10.76 -50.47 -14.13
N ILE A 3 -12.07 -50.29 -14.36
CA ILE A 3 -12.76 -49.00 -14.18
C ILE A 3 -12.67 -48.50 -12.73
N VAL A 4 -12.82 -49.40 -11.75
CA VAL A 4 -12.76 -49.06 -10.32
C VAL A 4 -11.34 -48.61 -9.94
N VAL A 5 -10.32 -49.31 -10.43
CA VAL A 5 -8.91 -48.92 -10.23
C VAL A 5 -8.61 -47.58 -10.90
N TYR A 6 -9.13 -47.35 -12.11
CA TYR A 6 -8.95 -46.10 -12.83
C TYR A 6 -9.65 -44.92 -12.14
N ILE A 7 -10.86 -45.12 -11.60
CA ILE A 7 -11.56 -44.07 -10.85
C ILE A 7 -10.83 -43.74 -9.54
N LEU A 8 -10.34 -44.76 -8.81
CA LEU A 8 -9.67 -44.56 -7.52
C LEU A 8 -8.28 -43.94 -7.63
N PHE A 9 -7.49 -44.33 -8.64
CA PHE A 9 -6.10 -43.90 -8.76
C PHE A 9 -5.83 -43.06 -10.02
N GLY A 10 -6.46 -43.42 -11.15
CA GLY A 10 -6.27 -42.74 -12.42
C GLY A 10 -6.82 -41.32 -12.45
N ILE A 11 -8.07 -41.10 -12.00
CA ILE A 11 -8.69 -39.77 -11.99
C ILE A 11 -7.93 -38.80 -11.07
N PRO A 12 -7.57 -39.15 -9.81
CA PRO A 12 -6.79 -38.25 -8.96
C PRO A 12 -5.41 -37.92 -9.54
N LEU A 13 -4.70 -38.92 -10.07
CA LEU A 13 -3.39 -38.71 -10.71
C LEU A 13 -3.53 -37.79 -11.94
N TYR A 14 -4.56 -38.00 -12.75
CA TYR A 14 -4.88 -37.15 -13.89
C TYR A 14 -5.17 -35.69 -13.48
N LEU A 15 -5.96 -35.47 -12.42
CA LEU A 15 -6.22 -34.12 -11.93
C LEU A 15 -4.95 -33.42 -11.42
N ILE A 16 -4.08 -34.13 -10.70
CA ILE A 16 -2.80 -33.57 -10.21
C ILE A 16 -1.92 -33.17 -11.40
N THR A 17 -1.77 -34.06 -12.38
CA THR A 17 -0.95 -33.79 -13.56
C THR A 17 -1.48 -32.61 -14.39
N ILE A 18 -2.80 -32.46 -14.52
CA ILE A 18 -3.39 -31.28 -15.16
C ILE A 18 -3.09 -30.01 -14.37
N ALA A 19 -3.21 -30.04 -13.04
CA ALA A 19 -2.94 -28.87 -12.21
C ALA A 19 -1.48 -28.41 -12.32
N ASP A 20 -0.52 -29.35 -12.32
CA ASP A 20 0.89 -29.04 -12.51
C ASP A 20 1.18 -28.50 -13.92
N MET A 21 0.55 -29.09 -14.96
CA MET A 21 0.68 -28.58 -16.32
C MET A 21 0.08 -27.18 -16.48
N ALA A 22 -1.04 -26.91 -15.81
CA ALA A 22 -1.69 -25.61 -15.80
C ALA A 22 -0.79 -24.53 -15.17
N LYS A 23 -0.11 -24.87 -14.07
CA LYS A 23 0.87 -23.98 -13.44
C LYS A 23 2.05 -23.68 -14.37
N PHE A 24 2.57 -24.71 -15.05
CA PHE A 24 3.64 -24.53 -16.04
C PHE A 24 3.20 -23.63 -17.20
N CYS A 25 1.98 -23.82 -17.73
CA CYS A 25 1.42 -22.96 -18.77
C CYS A 25 1.28 -21.50 -18.30
N THR A 26 0.83 -21.29 -17.06
CA THR A 26 0.69 -19.94 -16.47
C THR A 26 2.06 -19.25 -16.34
N GLU A 27 3.09 -19.98 -15.90
CA GLU A 27 4.46 -19.47 -15.82
C GLU A 27 5.05 -19.18 -17.21
N GLY A 28 4.76 -20.03 -18.19
CA GLY A 28 5.10 -19.82 -19.59
C GLY A 28 4.44 -18.58 -20.19
N MET A 29 3.16 -18.34 -19.89
CA MET A 29 2.41 -17.15 -20.30
C MET A 29 3.00 -15.87 -19.69
N ASN A 30 3.35 -15.91 -18.40
CA ASN A 30 4.01 -14.79 -17.74
C ASN A 30 5.36 -14.48 -18.39
N ARG A 31 6.13 -15.51 -18.74
CA ARG A 31 7.40 -15.36 -19.47
C ARG A 31 7.21 -14.79 -20.87
N THR A 32 6.21 -15.22 -21.63
CA THR A 32 5.95 -14.64 -22.95
C THR A 32 5.52 -13.19 -22.83
N TYR A 33 4.70 -12.87 -21.82
CA TYR A 33 4.26 -11.50 -21.57
C TYR A 33 5.42 -10.56 -21.20
N THR A 34 6.37 -10.99 -20.36
CA THR A 34 7.56 -10.19 -20.05
C THR A 34 8.40 -9.92 -21.28
N GLU A 35 8.54 -10.89 -22.19
CA GLU A 35 9.24 -10.69 -23.47
C GLU A 35 8.51 -9.73 -24.42
N VAL A 36 7.17 -9.81 -24.52
CA VAL A 36 6.37 -8.85 -25.30
C VAL A 36 6.51 -7.43 -24.76
N LEU A 37 6.50 -7.29 -23.43
CA LEU A 37 6.71 -6.01 -22.75
C LEU A 37 8.10 -5.44 -23.02
N LYS A 38 9.16 -6.26 -22.90
CA LYS A 38 10.54 -5.87 -23.26
C LYS A 38 10.61 -5.40 -24.71
N TYR A 39 10.00 -6.15 -25.63
CA TYR A 39 9.99 -5.82 -27.05
C TYR A 39 9.29 -4.48 -27.32
N LYS A 40 8.11 -4.25 -26.72
CA LYS A 40 7.37 -2.98 -26.84
C LYS A 40 8.20 -1.81 -26.31
N PHE A 41 8.87 -1.98 -25.17
CA PHE A 41 9.74 -0.95 -24.60
C PHE A 41 10.93 -0.64 -25.50
N GLN A 42 11.58 -1.67 -26.07
CA GLN A 42 12.67 -1.50 -27.03
C GLN A 42 12.22 -0.72 -28.28
N ILE A 43 11.03 -1.02 -28.82
CA ILE A 43 10.45 -0.28 -29.96
C ILE A 43 10.17 1.17 -29.57
N GLN A 44 9.53 1.40 -28.42
CA GLN A 44 9.18 2.74 -27.96
C GLN A 44 10.44 3.59 -27.71
N ARG A 45 11.53 2.98 -27.22
CA ARG A 45 12.84 3.61 -27.10
C ARG A 45 13.44 3.98 -28.45
N LYS A 46 13.38 3.09 -29.46
CA LYS A 46 13.81 3.40 -30.84
C LYS A 46 12.98 4.53 -31.46
N TYR A 47 11.65 4.49 -31.30
CA TYR A 47 10.76 5.54 -31.79
C TYR A 47 11.01 6.90 -31.12
N ARG A 48 11.23 6.94 -29.79
CA ARG A 48 11.58 8.17 -29.07
C ARG A 48 12.94 8.73 -29.50
N ARG A 49 13.97 7.89 -29.67
CA ARG A 49 15.27 8.34 -30.21
C ARG A 49 15.14 8.89 -31.63
N TRP A 50 14.36 8.22 -32.49
CA TRP A 50 14.09 8.69 -33.84
C TRP A 50 13.36 10.04 -33.86
N LYS A 51 12.33 10.20 -33.01
CA LYS A 51 11.57 11.45 -32.87
C LYS A 51 12.40 12.60 -32.27
N SER A 52 13.25 12.31 -31.30
CA SER A 52 14.20 13.28 -30.70
C SER A 52 15.28 13.71 -31.71
N GLY A 53 15.79 12.78 -32.51
CA GLY A 53 16.73 13.05 -33.61
C GLY A 53 16.14 13.95 -34.71
N ARG A 54 14.84 13.85 -34.96
CA ARG A 54 14.13 14.74 -35.91
C ARG A 54 13.92 16.14 -35.34
N LYS A 55 13.58 16.27 -34.06
CA LYS A 55 13.38 17.56 -33.38
C LYS A 55 14.67 18.39 -33.25
N ARG A 56 15.83 17.73 -33.14
CA ARG A 56 17.15 18.37 -33.11
C ARG A 56 17.56 19.03 -34.44
N ARG A 57 16.93 18.66 -35.57
CA ARG A 57 17.19 19.25 -36.89
C ARG A 57 16.39 20.54 -37.15
N GLU A 58 15.32 20.81 -36.41
CA GLU A 58 14.41 21.94 -36.70
C GLU A 58 14.44 23.07 -35.66
N SER A 59 15.16 22.94 -34.54
CA SER A 59 15.29 24.07 -33.60
C SER A 59 16.54 23.96 -32.73
N VAL A 60 17.57 24.74 -33.05
CA VAL A 60 18.65 25.09 -32.12
C VAL A 60 18.39 26.52 -31.67
N ALA A 61 17.67 26.68 -30.56
CA ALA A 61 17.72 27.90 -29.75
C ALA A 61 18.61 27.60 -28.54
N ILE A 62 19.66 28.40 -28.40
CA ILE A 62 20.68 28.31 -27.34
C ILE A 62 20.01 28.76 -26.04
N GLY A 63 19.89 27.85 -25.06
CA GLY A 63 19.37 28.20 -23.73
C GLY A 63 19.08 27.05 -22.77
N GLU A 64 18.85 25.82 -23.23
CA GLU A 64 18.54 24.69 -22.33
C GLU A 64 19.59 23.58 -22.43
N ILE A 65 20.60 23.68 -21.57
CA ILE A 65 21.55 22.60 -21.31
C ILE A 65 21.01 21.74 -20.16
N ILE A 66 20.55 20.55 -20.54
CA ILE A 66 20.58 19.27 -19.80
C ILE A 66 19.62 19.13 -18.61
N ILE A 67 18.43 18.56 -18.90
CA ILE A 67 17.85 17.48 -18.08
C ILE A 67 17.36 16.40 -19.06
N ALA A 68 18.28 15.56 -19.53
CA ALA A 68 17.94 14.39 -20.37
C ALA A 68 18.22 13.06 -19.63
N GLY A 69 18.31 13.08 -18.29
CA GLY A 69 18.71 11.91 -17.48
C GLY A 69 17.60 11.27 -16.64
N GLY A 70 16.45 11.90 -16.44
CA GLY A 70 15.46 11.42 -15.45
C GLY A 70 14.58 10.26 -15.90
N ASP A 71 14.01 10.34 -17.11
CA ASP A 71 12.93 9.43 -17.51
C ASP A 71 13.40 8.02 -17.88
N ASP A 72 14.63 7.89 -18.38
CA ASP A 72 15.21 6.59 -18.76
C ASP A 72 15.64 5.80 -17.51
N GLU A 73 16.20 6.46 -16.49
CA GLU A 73 16.50 5.85 -15.18
C GLU A 73 15.23 5.45 -14.43
N VAL A 74 14.17 6.26 -14.47
CA VAL A 74 12.86 5.92 -13.88
C VAL A 74 12.22 4.73 -14.58
N ALA A 75 12.34 4.64 -15.91
CA ALA A 75 11.85 3.48 -16.65
C ALA A 75 12.65 2.22 -16.32
N GLU A 76 13.98 2.29 -16.27
CA GLU A 76 14.85 1.18 -15.90
C GLU A 76 14.62 0.72 -14.45
N PHE A 77 14.41 1.66 -13.53
CA PHE A 77 14.00 1.41 -12.16
C PHE A 77 12.61 0.74 -12.06
N LEU A 78 11.64 1.22 -12.84
CA LEU A 78 10.30 0.62 -12.93
C LEU A 78 10.35 -0.80 -13.49
N TRP A 79 11.17 -1.06 -14.51
CA TRP A 79 11.36 -2.39 -15.08
C TRP A 79 12.03 -3.36 -14.09
N ALA A 80 13.07 -2.92 -13.38
CA ALA A 80 13.75 -3.70 -12.34
C ALA A 80 12.84 -3.99 -11.13
N HIS A 81 11.86 -3.13 -10.85
CA HIS A 81 10.86 -3.34 -9.81
C HIS A 81 9.65 -4.18 -10.27
N LEU A 82 9.25 -4.07 -11.53
CA LEU A 82 8.18 -4.87 -12.13
C LEU A 82 8.55 -6.37 -12.21
N GLU A 83 9.82 -6.68 -12.44
CA GLU A 83 10.34 -8.06 -12.47
C GLU A 83 10.23 -8.76 -11.10
N ASN A 84 10.26 -8.00 -10.00
CA ASN A 84 10.15 -8.53 -8.64
C ASN A 84 8.69 -8.59 -8.12
N THR A 85 7.72 -8.05 -8.86
CA THR A 85 6.30 -8.17 -8.54
C THR A 85 5.67 -9.24 -9.41
N HIS A 86 5.47 -10.42 -8.83
CA HIS A 86 4.79 -11.60 -9.41
C HIS A 86 3.29 -11.38 -9.75
N PHE A 87 2.86 -10.15 -10.01
CA PHE A 87 1.49 -9.76 -10.33
C PHE A 87 1.50 -8.60 -11.33
N VAL A 88 2.03 -8.81 -12.53
CA VAL A 88 1.59 -7.97 -13.64
C VAL A 88 0.33 -8.65 -14.17
N GLU A 89 -0.84 -8.01 -13.96
CA GLU A 89 -2.12 -8.46 -14.50
C GLU A 89 -1.92 -8.78 -15.99
N VAL A 90 -1.88 -10.09 -16.33
CA VAL A 90 -1.73 -10.50 -17.72
C VAL A 90 -2.93 -9.91 -18.46
N PRO A 91 -2.72 -9.01 -19.44
CA PRO A 91 -3.84 -8.40 -20.13
C PRO A 91 -4.64 -9.52 -20.76
N PHE A 92 -5.96 -9.55 -20.52
CA PHE A 92 -6.86 -10.58 -21.06
C PHE A 92 -6.67 -10.80 -22.57
N VAL A 93 -6.30 -9.74 -23.29
CA VAL A 93 -5.95 -9.77 -24.71
C VAL A 93 -4.88 -10.82 -25.02
N LEU A 94 -3.83 -10.94 -24.20
CA LEU A 94 -2.77 -11.91 -24.41
C LEU A 94 -3.29 -13.34 -24.22
N ILE A 95 -4.04 -13.59 -23.15
CA ILE A 95 -4.66 -14.90 -22.85
C ILE A 95 -5.53 -15.35 -24.01
N TYR A 96 -6.47 -14.49 -24.44
CA TYR A 96 -7.35 -14.80 -25.56
C TYR A 96 -6.59 -14.92 -26.89
N SER A 97 -5.50 -14.19 -27.10
CA SER A 97 -4.68 -14.31 -28.32
C SER A 97 -3.94 -15.63 -28.42
N VAL A 98 -3.40 -16.15 -27.30
CA VAL A 98 -2.72 -17.45 -27.24
C VAL A 98 -3.73 -18.56 -27.47
N LEU A 99 -4.92 -18.47 -26.84
CA LEU A 99 -6.01 -19.41 -27.04
C LEU A 99 -6.46 -19.44 -28.51
N LEU A 100 -6.69 -18.27 -29.11
CA LEU A 100 -7.11 -18.14 -30.50
C LEU A 100 -6.06 -18.73 -31.45
N LEU A 101 -4.78 -18.43 -31.24
CA LEU A 101 -3.69 -18.97 -32.05
C LEU A 101 -3.65 -20.50 -31.97
N TYR A 102 -3.78 -21.05 -30.77
CA TYR A 102 -3.83 -22.50 -30.56
C TYR A 102 -5.01 -23.13 -31.32
N VAL A 103 -6.22 -22.56 -31.20
CA VAL A 103 -7.41 -23.09 -31.90
C VAL A 103 -7.21 -23.05 -33.41
N LEU A 104 -6.63 -21.98 -33.96
CA LEU A 104 -6.35 -21.87 -35.40
C LEU A 104 -5.34 -22.93 -35.88
N ILE A 105 -4.26 -23.15 -35.12
CA ILE A 105 -3.25 -24.17 -35.44
C ILE A 105 -3.84 -25.58 -35.35
N ALA A 106 -4.56 -25.87 -34.26
CA ALA A 106 -5.20 -27.17 -34.06
C ALA A 106 -6.26 -27.45 -35.13
N THR A 107 -7.05 -26.44 -35.51
CA THR A 107 -8.01 -26.52 -36.62
C THR A 107 -7.33 -26.90 -37.92
N TYR A 108 -6.24 -26.20 -38.26
CA TYR A 108 -5.48 -26.47 -39.48
C TYR A 108 -4.91 -27.90 -39.47
N LEU A 109 -4.34 -28.33 -38.35
CA LEU A 109 -3.82 -29.69 -38.19
C LEU A 109 -4.93 -30.75 -38.32
N MET A 110 -6.07 -30.59 -37.65
CA MET A 110 -7.17 -31.56 -37.70
C MET A 110 -7.84 -31.61 -39.07
N SER A 111 -8.05 -30.47 -39.71
CA SER A 111 -8.54 -30.41 -41.09
C SER A 111 -7.60 -31.14 -42.06
N ARG A 112 -6.28 -31.04 -41.87
CA ARG A 112 -5.30 -31.76 -42.68
C ARG A 112 -5.21 -33.25 -42.39
N ILE A 113 -5.28 -33.64 -41.12
CA ILE A 113 -5.17 -35.04 -40.69
C ILE A 113 -6.41 -35.84 -41.12
N GLU A 114 -7.60 -35.27 -40.88
CA GLU A 114 -8.88 -35.95 -41.15
C GLU A 114 -9.44 -35.68 -42.54
N GLY A 115 -8.88 -34.72 -43.29
CA GLY A 115 -9.41 -34.30 -44.59
C GLY A 115 -10.73 -33.51 -44.48
N TRP A 116 -11.03 -33.00 -43.29
CA TRP A 116 -12.24 -32.21 -43.02
C TRP A 116 -12.12 -30.80 -43.58
N SER A 117 -13.27 -30.13 -43.79
CA SER A 117 -13.28 -28.71 -44.07
C SER A 117 -12.70 -27.93 -42.88
N CYS A 118 -12.16 -26.73 -43.12
CA CYS A 118 -11.65 -25.88 -42.03
C CYS A 118 -12.75 -25.57 -41.00
N TYR A 119 -14.01 -25.52 -41.43
CA TYR A 119 -15.16 -25.27 -40.55
C TYR A 119 -15.41 -26.46 -39.61
N ASP A 120 -15.47 -27.68 -40.14
CA ASP A 120 -15.69 -28.89 -39.35
C ASP A 120 -14.52 -29.14 -38.38
N GLY A 121 -13.28 -28.90 -38.84
CA GLY A 121 -12.09 -28.94 -38.00
C GLY A 121 -12.13 -27.92 -36.86
N PHE A 122 -12.56 -26.68 -37.14
CA PHE A 122 -12.70 -25.63 -36.13
C PHE A 122 -13.77 -25.98 -35.10
N TYR A 123 -14.92 -26.44 -35.58
CA TYR A 123 -16.03 -26.86 -34.74
C TYR A 123 -15.63 -28.03 -33.83
N PHE A 124 -14.96 -29.06 -34.37
CA PHE A 124 -14.48 -30.18 -33.57
C PHE A 124 -13.48 -29.73 -32.48
N VAL A 125 -12.50 -28.90 -32.85
CA VAL A 125 -11.50 -28.40 -31.89
C VAL A 125 -12.15 -27.54 -30.81
N MET A 126 -13.01 -26.58 -31.19
CA MET A 126 -13.68 -25.70 -30.23
C MET A 126 -14.57 -26.48 -29.27
N THR A 127 -15.41 -27.38 -29.77
CA THR A 127 -16.33 -28.17 -28.92
C THR A 127 -15.59 -29.16 -28.00
N SER A 128 -14.45 -29.70 -28.44
CA SER A 128 -13.58 -30.56 -27.61
C SER A 128 -12.90 -29.75 -26.50
N VAL A 129 -12.36 -28.59 -26.84
CA VAL A 129 -11.58 -27.74 -25.94
C VAL A 129 -12.48 -27.03 -24.92
N LEU A 130 -13.71 -26.68 -25.29
CA LEU A 130 -14.78 -26.22 -24.38
C LEU A 130 -15.44 -27.36 -23.58
N THR A 131 -15.00 -28.60 -23.76
CA THR A 131 -15.56 -29.81 -23.13
C THR A 131 -17.07 -29.98 -23.32
N ILE A 132 -17.63 -29.47 -24.42
CA ILE A 132 -19.05 -29.64 -24.77
C ILE A 132 -19.29 -31.05 -25.32
N GLY A 133 -18.46 -31.47 -26.28
CA GLY A 133 -18.40 -32.85 -26.76
C GLY A 133 -19.69 -33.42 -27.35
N PHE A 134 -20.28 -32.78 -28.37
CA PHE A 134 -21.51 -33.26 -29.02
C PHE A 134 -21.38 -34.65 -29.67
N GLY A 135 -20.16 -35.05 -30.07
CA GLY A 135 -19.89 -36.39 -30.60
C GLY A 135 -20.42 -36.65 -32.02
N ASP A 136 -20.82 -35.60 -32.73
CA ASP A 136 -21.27 -35.60 -34.12
C ASP A 136 -20.12 -35.73 -35.13
N LEU A 137 -18.96 -35.17 -34.80
CA LEU A 137 -17.71 -35.32 -35.55
C LEU A 137 -16.69 -36.10 -34.73
N ILE A 138 -16.21 -37.22 -35.30
CA ILE A 138 -15.30 -38.16 -34.63
C ILE A 138 -14.13 -38.45 -35.58
N PRO A 139 -12.87 -38.34 -35.13
CA PRO A 139 -11.69 -38.64 -35.95
C PRO A 139 -11.71 -40.10 -36.41
N THR A 140 -11.52 -40.31 -37.70
CA THR A 140 -11.58 -41.64 -38.34
C THR A 140 -10.18 -42.21 -38.60
N ASN A 141 -9.16 -41.35 -38.66
CA ASN A 141 -7.81 -41.77 -39.01
C ASN A 141 -7.09 -42.43 -37.82
N GLN A 142 -7.18 -43.76 -37.77
CA GLN A 142 -6.58 -44.57 -36.69
C GLN A 142 -5.08 -44.33 -36.47
N ARG A 143 -4.33 -44.03 -37.54
CA ARG A 143 -2.88 -43.77 -37.48
C ARG A 143 -2.53 -42.52 -36.66
N PHE A 144 -3.43 -41.54 -36.61
CA PHE A 144 -3.20 -40.25 -35.97
C PHE A 144 -4.03 -40.03 -34.71
N ILE A 145 -4.65 -41.09 -34.16
CA ILE A 145 -5.45 -41.03 -32.93
C ILE A 145 -4.61 -40.49 -31.76
N LEU A 146 -3.37 -40.95 -31.59
CA LEU A 146 -2.51 -40.47 -30.49
C LEU A 146 -2.19 -38.97 -30.61
N ILE A 147 -1.96 -38.49 -31.84
CA ILE A 147 -1.71 -37.07 -32.10
C ILE A 147 -2.98 -36.26 -31.83
N THR A 148 -4.13 -36.76 -32.26
CA THR A 148 -5.44 -36.13 -32.00
C THR A 148 -5.72 -36.01 -30.51
N LEU A 149 -5.47 -37.08 -29.75
CA LEU A 149 -5.63 -37.09 -28.30
C LEU A 149 -4.67 -36.09 -27.62
N PHE A 150 -3.42 -36.02 -28.09
CA PHE A 150 -2.46 -35.04 -27.59
C PHE A 150 -2.88 -33.60 -27.88
N ILE A 151 -3.39 -33.31 -29.08
CA ILE A 151 -3.93 -31.99 -29.44
C ILE A 151 -5.04 -31.62 -28.46
N ILE A 152 -6.06 -32.48 -28.29
CA ILE A 152 -7.18 -32.22 -27.38
C ILE A 152 -6.68 -32.01 -25.94
N LEU A 153 -5.74 -32.84 -25.46
CA LEU A 153 -5.16 -32.71 -24.12
C LEU A 153 -4.52 -31.34 -23.89
N VAL A 154 -3.70 -30.87 -24.84
CA VAL A 154 -3.07 -29.54 -24.75
C VAL A 154 -4.11 -28.43 -24.74
N GLY A 155 -5.17 -28.56 -25.55
CA GLY A 155 -6.26 -27.59 -25.60
C GLY A 155 -7.05 -27.51 -24.30
N LEU A 156 -7.30 -28.66 -23.65
CA LEU A 156 -7.94 -28.71 -22.34
C LEU A 156 -7.12 -27.96 -21.28
N VAL A 157 -5.81 -28.19 -21.23
CA VAL A 157 -4.92 -27.48 -20.29
C VAL A 157 -4.90 -25.97 -20.54
N LEU A 158 -4.88 -25.55 -21.80
CA LEU A 158 -4.91 -24.13 -22.17
C LEU A 158 -6.24 -23.46 -21.81
N MET A 159 -7.37 -24.17 -21.92
CA MET A 159 -8.66 -23.63 -21.50
C MET A 159 -8.81 -23.55 -19.99
N THR A 160 -8.42 -24.61 -19.27
CA THR A 160 -8.53 -24.61 -17.80
C THR A 160 -7.69 -23.47 -17.20
N THR A 161 -6.46 -23.30 -17.67
CA THR A 161 -5.62 -22.16 -17.26
C THR A 161 -6.22 -20.80 -17.58
N SER A 162 -6.80 -20.64 -18.78
CA SER A 162 -7.46 -19.40 -19.16
C SER A 162 -8.65 -19.10 -18.25
N ILE A 163 -9.47 -20.11 -17.94
CA ILE A 163 -10.60 -19.99 -17.02
C ILE A 163 -10.12 -19.71 -15.59
N ASP A 164 -9.07 -20.36 -15.11
CA ASP A 164 -8.53 -20.16 -13.75
C ASP A 164 -8.01 -18.74 -13.55
N VAL A 165 -7.23 -18.22 -14.50
CA VAL A 165 -6.68 -16.85 -14.42
C VAL A 165 -7.80 -15.81 -14.48
N VAL A 166 -8.75 -15.98 -15.41
CA VAL A 166 -9.90 -15.08 -15.54
C VAL A 166 -10.82 -15.18 -14.32
N GLY A 167 -11.06 -16.39 -13.83
CA GLY A 167 -11.89 -16.67 -12.66
C GLY A 167 -11.30 -16.05 -11.40
N ALA A 168 -10.01 -16.26 -11.13
CA ALA A 168 -9.32 -15.65 -9.99
C ALA A 168 -9.44 -14.12 -9.99
N TYR A 169 -9.25 -13.50 -11.16
CA TYR A 169 -9.41 -12.05 -11.31
C TYR A 169 -10.83 -11.57 -10.98
N TYR A 170 -11.85 -12.22 -11.55
CA TYR A 170 -13.23 -11.83 -11.29
C TYR A 170 -13.64 -12.09 -9.84
N ILE A 171 -13.17 -13.16 -9.21
CA ILE A 171 -13.43 -13.47 -7.81
C ILE A 171 -12.79 -12.40 -6.90
N ASP A 172 -11.53 -12.05 -7.11
CA ASP A 172 -10.86 -11.00 -6.33
C ASP A 172 -11.55 -9.64 -6.51
N ARG A 173 -11.95 -9.32 -7.74
CA ARG A 173 -12.67 -8.08 -8.05
C ARG A 173 -14.06 -8.07 -7.43
N LEU A 174 -14.78 -9.20 -7.46
CA LEU A 174 -16.09 -9.37 -6.83
C LEU A 174 -15.97 -9.29 -5.31
N HIS A 175 -14.96 -9.91 -4.71
CA HIS A 175 -14.70 -9.84 -3.27
C HIS A 175 -14.31 -8.43 -2.81
N PHE A 176 -13.50 -7.71 -3.59
CA PHE A 176 -13.21 -6.30 -3.36
C PHE A 176 -14.47 -5.43 -3.47
N PHE A 177 -15.32 -5.71 -4.46
CA PHE A 177 -16.58 -5.02 -4.64
C PHE A 177 -17.53 -5.30 -3.47
N GLY A 178 -17.72 -6.56 -3.08
CA GLY A 178 -18.53 -6.99 -1.95
C GLY A 178 -18.13 -6.34 -0.63
N ARG A 179 -16.83 -6.31 -0.31
CA ARG A 179 -16.33 -5.59 0.89
C ARG A 179 -16.61 -4.10 0.86
N ARG A 180 -16.65 -3.45 -0.32
CA ARG A 180 -17.03 -2.04 -0.43
C ARG A 180 -18.51 -1.79 -0.13
N PHE A 181 -19.41 -2.72 -0.44
CA PHE A 181 -20.83 -2.59 -0.09
C PHE A 181 -21.08 -2.83 1.40
N GLU A 182 -20.31 -3.72 2.03
CA GLU A 182 -20.52 -4.07 3.43
C GLU A 182 -19.91 -3.03 4.41
N THR A 183 -18.89 -2.28 3.99
CA THR A 183 -18.14 -1.36 4.89
C THR A 183 -18.57 0.11 4.82
N GLN A 184 -19.48 0.51 3.91
CA GLN A 184 -19.95 1.90 3.83
C GLN A 184 -21.46 1.96 3.69
N ASP A 185 -22.12 2.65 4.63
CA ASP A 185 -23.47 3.17 4.41
C ASP A 185 -23.50 3.84 3.03
N PRO A 186 -24.35 3.40 2.08
CA PRO A 186 -24.35 3.93 0.71
C PRO A 186 -24.54 5.46 0.68
N LEU A 187 -25.16 6.02 1.72
CA LEU A 187 -25.30 7.45 1.95
C LEU A 187 -23.97 8.17 2.25
N ALA A 188 -23.06 7.53 2.99
CA ALA A 188 -21.74 8.08 3.31
C ALA A 188 -20.85 8.12 2.06
N TRP A 189 -20.93 7.09 1.21
CA TRP A 189 -20.27 7.08 -0.09
C TRP A 189 -20.81 8.18 -1.02
N LEU A 190 -22.13 8.33 -1.12
CA LEU A 190 -22.77 9.40 -1.88
C LEU A 190 -22.31 10.78 -1.41
N LYS A 191 -22.27 11.01 -0.09
CA LYS A 191 -21.73 12.24 0.50
C LYS A 191 -20.27 12.45 0.11
N ALA A 192 -19.42 11.43 0.20
CA ALA A 192 -18.00 11.54 -0.15
C ALA A 192 -17.78 11.84 -1.65
N VAL A 193 -18.53 11.20 -2.55
CA VAL A 193 -18.47 11.45 -3.99
C VAL A 193 -18.98 12.84 -4.33
N GLN A 194 -20.09 13.27 -3.73
CA GLN A 194 -20.63 14.62 -3.88
C GLN A 194 -19.62 15.66 -3.39
N GLN A 195 -18.96 15.42 -2.25
CA GLN A 195 -17.95 16.32 -1.69
C GLN A 195 -16.67 16.36 -2.55
N LYS A 196 -16.32 15.26 -3.22
CA LYS A 196 -15.22 15.22 -4.20
C LYS A 196 -15.57 16.01 -5.47
N ARG A 197 -16.81 15.91 -5.97
CA ARG A 197 -17.31 16.73 -7.10
C ARG A 197 -17.37 18.22 -6.75
N ILE A 198 -17.85 18.56 -5.55
CA ILE A 198 -17.87 19.95 -5.05
C ILE A 198 -16.45 20.51 -4.94
N ARG A 199 -15.48 19.74 -4.42
CA ARG A 199 -14.07 20.16 -4.36
C ARG A 199 -13.46 20.39 -5.76
N ALA A 200 -13.80 19.56 -6.73
CA ALA A 200 -13.35 19.72 -8.11
C ALA A 200 -13.96 20.99 -8.75
N MET A 201 -15.28 21.17 -8.65
CA MET A 201 -15.96 22.38 -9.12
C MET A 201 -15.43 23.64 -8.44
N LYS A 202 -15.15 23.59 -7.13
CA LYS A 202 -14.55 24.72 -6.39
C LYS A 202 -13.16 25.07 -6.93
N ARG A 203 -12.32 24.08 -7.25
CA ARG A 203 -10.99 24.32 -7.86
C ARG A 203 -11.11 24.92 -9.25
N GLU A 204 -12.07 24.47 -10.04
CA GLU A 204 -12.25 24.92 -11.42
C GLU A 204 -12.88 26.31 -11.50
N ALA A 205 -13.88 26.59 -10.66
CA ALA A 205 -14.42 27.94 -10.48
C ALA A 205 -13.34 28.90 -9.98
N MET A 206 -12.49 28.47 -9.05
CA MET A 206 -11.38 29.30 -8.54
C MET A 206 -10.28 29.50 -9.58
N ARG A 207 -10.03 28.53 -10.48
CA ARG A 207 -9.16 28.73 -11.65
C ARG A 207 -9.73 29.76 -12.62
N LYS A 208 -11.00 29.67 -12.98
CA LYS A 208 -11.64 30.64 -13.89
C LYS A 208 -11.70 32.05 -13.30
N LEU A 209 -11.97 32.15 -12.00
CA LEU A 209 -11.91 33.41 -11.27
C LEU A 209 -10.47 33.96 -11.22
N PHE A 210 -9.47 33.09 -11.10
CA PHE A 210 -8.07 33.47 -11.16
C PHE A 210 -7.66 33.93 -12.57
N GLU A 211 -8.07 33.24 -13.64
CA GLU A 211 -7.80 33.64 -15.04
C GLU A 211 -8.38 35.02 -15.35
N THR A 212 -9.63 35.29 -14.94
CA THR A 212 -10.27 36.61 -15.12
C THR A 212 -9.59 37.73 -14.31
N VAL A 213 -9.20 37.45 -13.06
CA VAL A 213 -8.45 38.41 -12.22
C VAL A 213 -7.01 38.62 -12.72
N THR A 214 -6.38 37.60 -13.30
CA THR A 214 -5.01 37.69 -13.84
C THR A 214 -4.99 38.44 -15.17
N ALA A 215 -6.01 38.24 -16.02
CA ALA A 215 -6.23 39.03 -17.23
C ALA A 215 -6.40 40.53 -16.91
N LEU A 216 -6.98 40.86 -15.76
CA LEU A 216 -7.11 42.25 -15.28
C LEU A 216 -5.82 42.84 -14.69
N GLN A 217 -4.75 42.05 -14.50
CA GLN A 217 -3.60 42.45 -13.68
C GLN A 217 -2.24 42.18 -14.34
N HIS A 218 -2.20 42.17 -15.67
CA HIS A 218 -0.98 42.09 -16.50
C HIS A 218 -0.06 43.33 -16.44
N LEU A 219 -0.06 44.09 -15.36
CA LEU A 219 0.93 45.15 -15.13
C LEU A 219 1.44 45.03 -13.69
N HIS A 220 2.68 44.57 -13.56
CA HIS A 220 3.58 44.49 -12.39
C HIS A 220 4.00 43.07 -11.99
N PHE A 221 5.20 42.69 -12.45
CA PHE A 221 5.95 41.53 -11.98
C PHE A 221 6.51 41.78 -10.58
N GLY A 222 5.91 41.16 -9.56
CA GLY A 222 6.36 41.26 -8.18
C GLY A 222 7.47 40.26 -7.84
N LYS A 223 8.50 40.70 -7.11
CA LYS A 223 9.52 39.83 -6.49
C LYS A 223 8.86 38.77 -5.57
N PRO A 224 9.45 37.57 -5.42
CA PRO A 224 8.93 36.50 -4.56
C PRO A 224 8.87 36.92 -3.08
N PRO A 225 7.92 36.38 -2.30
CA PRO A 225 7.72 36.78 -0.90
C PRO A 225 8.87 36.32 0.00
N ARG A 226 9.09 37.08 1.08
CA ARG A 226 10.00 36.66 2.15
C ARG A 226 9.40 35.47 2.92
N PRO A 227 10.24 34.55 3.43
CA PRO A 227 9.78 33.44 4.26
C PRO A 227 9.17 33.94 5.57
N PRO A 228 8.28 33.16 6.21
CA PRO A 228 7.87 33.44 7.58
C PRO A 228 9.07 33.28 8.52
N HIS A 229 8.97 33.80 9.74
CA HIS A 229 10.02 33.71 10.75
C HIS A 229 9.61 32.78 11.90
N SER A 230 10.59 32.24 12.61
CA SER A 230 10.40 31.61 13.94
C SER A 230 9.30 30.52 14.02
N LEU A 231 9.37 29.48 13.18
CA LEU A 231 8.46 28.33 13.28
C LEU A 231 8.73 27.55 14.56
N THR A 232 7.74 27.52 15.46
CA THR A 232 7.78 26.81 16.73
C THR A 232 6.63 25.81 16.81
N ALA A 233 6.92 24.61 17.31
CA ALA A 233 5.90 23.63 17.69
C ALA A 233 5.66 23.73 19.19
N SER A 234 4.40 23.65 19.60
CA SER A 234 3.95 23.76 21.00
C SER A 234 2.76 22.86 21.21
N ASN A 235 2.45 22.52 22.47
CA ASN A 235 1.29 21.70 22.85
C ASN A 235 1.17 20.42 21.99
N ALA A 236 2.28 19.70 21.83
CA ALA A 236 2.27 18.41 21.16
C ALA A 236 1.46 17.43 22.02
N THR A 237 0.43 16.82 21.46
CA THR A 237 -0.32 15.71 22.05
C THR A 237 -0.02 14.44 21.28
N ALA A 238 -0.62 13.32 21.68
CA ALA A 238 -0.47 12.06 20.97
C ALA A 238 -1.08 12.06 19.54
N GLU A 239 -1.97 13.01 19.21
CA GLU A 239 -2.65 13.07 17.90
C GLU A 239 -2.61 14.47 17.24
N SER A 240 -2.12 15.50 17.93
CA SER A 240 -2.05 16.86 17.40
C SER A 240 -0.79 17.60 17.80
N VAL A 241 -0.38 18.57 16.99
CA VAL A 241 0.72 19.50 17.29
C VAL A 241 0.29 20.90 16.88
N LEU A 242 0.45 21.88 17.76
CA LEU A 242 0.16 23.28 17.46
C LEU A 242 1.42 23.97 16.94
N LEU A 243 1.37 24.42 15.69
CA LEU A 243 2.45 25.19 15.06
C LEU A 243 2.13 26.68 15.13
N LYS A 244 3.13 27.47 15.51
CA LYS A 244 3.08 28.94 15.52
C LYS A 244 4.28 29.48 14.77
N TRP A 245 4.08 30.52 13.97
CA TRP A 245 5.14 31.21 13.25
C TRP A 245 4.87 32.71 13.20
N GLU A 246 5.92 33.49 13.00
CA GLU A 246 5.81 34.93 12.83
C GLU A 246 5.56 35.28 11.36
N PRO A 247 4.67 36.25 11.10
CA PRO A 247 4.39 36.68 9.74
C PRO A 247 5.63 37.26 9.06
N PRO A 248 5.75 37.13 7.73
CA PRO A 248 6.87 37.69 7.00
C PRO A 248 6.87 39.22 7.11
N VAL A 249 8.05 39.81 7.36
CA VAL A 249 8.21 41.28 7.39
C VAL A 249 7.94 41.84 5.99
N LEU A 250 6.77 42.46 5.83
CA LEU A 250 6.30 43.02 4.57
C LEU A 250 7.11 44.29 4.23
N VAL A 251 7.63 44.37 2.99
CA VAL A 251 8.12 45.62 2.40
C VAL A 251 6.99 46.31 1.59
N ASP A 252 5.92 45.59 1.23
CA ASP A 252 4.80 46.10 0.42
C ASP A 252 3.44 45.74 1.07
N GLU A 253 2.76 46.71 1.68
CA GLU A 253 1.49 46.55 2.43
C GLU A 253 0.28 46.08 1.60
N ARG A 254 0.39 45.97 0.27
CA ARG A 254 -0.76 45.66 -0.62
C ARG A 254 -0.85 44.20 -1.08
N ARG A 255 0.04 43.30 -0.65
CA ARG A 255 0.09 41.93 -1.18
C ARG A 255 -0.60 40.93 -0.27
N LYS A 256 -1.73 40.39 -0.72
CA LYS A 256 -2.40 39.23 -0.08
C LYS A 256 -1.48 37.99 -0.21
N TYR A 257 -1.14 37.37 0.91
CA TYR A 257 -0.38 36.13 0.99
C TYR A 257 -1.16 35.10 1.83
N TRP A 258 -0.81 33.82 1.66
CA TRP A 258 -1.27 32.74 2.52
C TRP A 258 -0.10 31.80 2.83
N TYR A 259 -0.27 30.96 3.83
CA TYR A 259 0.72 29.96 4.20
C TYR A 259 0.35 28.59 3.63
N THR A 260 1.38 27.87 3.21
CA THR A 260 1.33 26.47 2.81
C THR A 260 2.13 25.68 3.82
N LEU A 261 1.45 24.82 4.58
CA LEU A 261 2.05 23.94 5.58
C LEU A 261 2.19 22.55 4.99
N THR A 262 3.37 21.96 5.13
CA THR A 262 3.61 20.60 4.69
C THR A 262 4.28 19.80 5.80
N TYR A 263 3.90 18.55 6.02
CA TYR A 263 4.56 17.69 7.01
C TYR A 263 4.77 16.25 6.52
N LYS A 264 5.84 15.63 7.03
CA LYS A 264 6.23 14.23 6.77
C LYS A 264 6.80 13.60 8.03
N THR A 265 6.82 12.27 8.10
CA THR A 265 7.46 11.55 9.21
C THR A 265 8.98 11.55 9.01
N SER A 266 9.77 11.90 10.02
CA SER A 266 11.22 11.93 9.89
C SER A 266 11.79 10.52 10.12
N VAL A 267 11.87 9.71 9.06
CA VAL A 267 12.45 8.35 9.11
C VAL A 267 13.99 8.39 9.11
N HIS A 268 14.60 9.55 8.85
CA HIS A 268 16.01 9.65 8.47
C HIS A 268 17.03 9.75 9.64
N LEU A 269 16.58 9.82 10.89
CA LEU A 269 17.47 10.05 12.04
C LEU A 269 17.89 8.78 12.81
N LYS A 270 17.52 7.58 12.35
CA LYS A 270 18.01 6.32 12.95
C LYS A 270 19.32 5.78 12.37
N LEU A 271 19.86 6.39 11.31
CA LEU A 271 21.01 5.83 10.58
C LEU A 271 22.40 6.27 11.10
N ASN A 272 22.48 7.22 12.02
CA ASN A 272 23.78 7.73 12.52
C ASN A 272 24.23 7.12 13.86
N LEU A 273 23.43 6.24 14.47
CA LEU A 273 23.72 5.62 15.77
C LEU A 273 24.17 4.16 15.69
N TYR A 274 24.31 3.61 14.48
CA TYR A 274 24.79 2.24 14.27
C TYR A 274 26.01 2.26 13.34
N PRO A 275 27.11 1.58 13.68
CA PRO A 275 28.28 1.52 12.82
C PRO A 275 27.91 0.88 11.48
N LYS A 276 28.35 1.54 10.41
CA LYS A 276 28.21 1.10 9.01
C LYS A 276 28.74 -0.33 8.90
N GLY A 277 27.87 -1.34 8.82
CA GLY A 277 28.36 -2.71 8.61
C GLY A 277 27.40 -3.86 8.83
N CYS A 278 26.21 -3.68 9.42
CA CYS A 278 25.31 -4.82 9.59
C CYS A 278 23.85 -4.43 9.32
N PHE A 279 23.16 -5.34 8.62
CA PHE A 279 21.78 -5.29 8.13
C PHE A 279 21.56 -4.65 6.75
N ARG A 280 21.28 -5.53 5.78
CA ARG A 280 20.56 -5.22 4.53
C ARG A 280 19.33 -4.37 4.87
N THR A 281 19.30 -3.12 4.41
CA THR A 281 18.19 -2.20 4.66
C THR A 281 16.96 -2.63 3.84
N PRO A 282 15.83 -2.95 4.48
CA PRO A 282 14.57 -3.11 3.76
C PRO A 282 14.03 -1.71 3.45
N GLN A 283 13.95 -1.40 2.16
CA GLN A 283 13.03 -0.46 1.52
C GLN A 283 12.79 0.91 2.19
N LEU A 284 13.25 1.97 1.52
CA LEU A 284 12.72 3.32 1.70
C LEU A 284 11.21 3.31 1.42
N ARG A 285 10.40 3.12 2.46
CA ARG A 285 8.96 3.40 2.42
C ARG A 285 8.76 4.82 1.91
N TYR A 286 7.94 4.96 0.88
CA TYR A 286 7.29 6.20 0.48
C TYR A 286 6.90 6.98 1.74
N ASN A 287 7.45 8.16 1.93
CA ASN A 287 7.14 9.02 3.05
C ASN A 287 6.12 10.05 2.56
N PRO A 288 4.81 9.80 2.68
CA PRO A 288 3.80 10.64 2.07
C PRO A 288 3.86 12.05 2.69
N MET A 289 4.29 13.02 1.90
CA MET A 289 4.21 14.43 2.28
C MET A 289 2.75 14.86 2.23
N THR A 290 2.25 15.37 3.34
CA THR A 290 0.90 15.96 3.40
C THR A 290 1.02 17.47 3.22
N VAL A 291 0.07 18.07 2.49
CA VAL A 291 0.09 19.48 2.11
C VAL A 291 -1.24 20.11 2.51
N ILE A 292 -1.16 21.23 3.24
CA ILE A 292 -2.28 22.04 3.72
C ILE A 292 -2.07 23.46 3.20
N ASP A 293 -2.91 23.85 2.24
CA ASP A 293 -2.86 25.16 1.58
C ASP A 293 -3.89 26.14 2.17
N PHE A 294 -3.71 27.43 1.84
CA PHE A 294 -4.65 28.53 2.13
C PHE A 294 -4.83 28.84 3.62
N ILE A 295 -3.79 28.67 4.43
CA ILE A 295 -3.80 29.10 5.83
C ILE A 295 -3.59 30.62 5.87
N THR A 296 -4.50 31.35 6.49
CA THR A 296 -4.44 32.83 6.61
C THR A 296 -3.94 33.29 7.97
N THR A 297 -3.92 32.40 8.97
CA THR A 297 -3.50 32.68 10.34
C THR A 297 -2.01 32.34 10.56
N PRO A 298 -1.31 33.02 11.48
CA PRO A 298 0.09 32.72 11.85
C PRO A 298 0.25 31.47 12.74
N TYR A 299 -0.81 30.68 12.89
CA TYR A 299 -0.81 29.44 13.64
C TYR A 299 -1.74 28.42 12.98
N TYR A 300 -1.42 27.14 13.18
CA TYR A 300 -2.25 26.04 12.70
C TYR A 300 -2.08 24.80 13.59
N GLU A 301 -3.20 24.18 13.97
CA GLU A 301 -3.20 22.91 14.71
C GLU A 301 -3.28 21.74 13.73
N VAL A 302 -2.20 20.98 13.61
CA VAL A 302 -2.19 19.75 12.81
C VAL A 302 -2.81 18.64 13.65
N ARG A 303 -3.86 18.00 13.12
CA ARG A 303 -4.59 16.91 13.79
C ARG A 303 -4.41 15.59 13.06
N SER A 304 -4.75 14.49 13.73
CA SER A 304 -4.65 13.12 13.22
C SER A 304 -3.21 12.67 12.91
N LEU A 305 -2.26 13.13 13.73
CA LEU A 305 -0.88 12.65 13.72
C LEU A 305 -0.77 11.28 14.41
N GLN A 306 0.30 10.56 14.11
CA GLN A 306 0.62 9.30 14.77
C GLN A 306 1.35 9.58 16.08
N SER A 307 0.93 8.91 17.16
CA SER A 307 1.58 9.02 18.47
C SER A 307 3.03 8.55 18.43
N PHE A 308 3.87 9.10 19.31
CA PHE A 308 5.29 8.77 19.43
C PHE A 308 6.07 8.76 18.09
N THR A 309 5.78 9.70 17.19
CA THR A 309 6.42 9.80 15.88
C THR A 309 7.07 11.18 15.72
N LEU A 310 8.31 11.20 15.22
CA LEU A 310 9.00 12.45 14.86
C LEU A 310 8.44 12.97 13.54
N TYR A 311 7.94 14.19 13.54
CA TYR A 311 7.47 14.86 12.33
C TYR A 311 8.42 16.01 11.96
N GLU A 312 8.67 16.18 10.65
CA GLU A 312 9.29 17.38 10.09
C GLU A 312 8.17 18.22 9.47
N PHE A 313 7.93 19.40 10.04
CA PHE A 313 6.98 20.39 9.54
C PHE A 313 7.73 21.46 8.76
N SER A 314 7.15 21.91 7.66
CA SER A 314 7.68 23.03 6.91
C SER A 314 6.60 23.99 6.43
N VAL A 315 6.83 25.29 6.62
CA VAL A 315 5.90 26.35 6.29
C VAL A 315 6.52 27.25 5.22
N VAL A 316 5.71 27.60 4.23
CA VAL A 316 6.09 28.48 3.12
C VAL A 316 5.06 29.60 3.01
N THR A 317 5.53 30.83 2.79
CA THR A 317 4.67 31.95 2.40
C THR A 317 4.45 31.88 0.91
N THR A 318 3.19 31.75 0.50
CA THR A 318 2.80 31.73 -0.90
C THR A 318 2.10 33.04 -1.23
N THR A 319 2.55 33.67 -2.31
CA THR A 319 1.84 34.79 -2.94
C THR A 319 1.45 34.40 -4.36
N ARG A 320 0.62 35.23 -4.99
CA ARG A 320 0.30 35.13 -6.42
C ARG A 320 1.51 35.12 -7.37
N TYR A 321 2.68 35.57 -6.92
CA TYR A 321 3.90 35.69 -7.75
C TYR A 321 4.92 34.58 -7.49
N GLY A 322 4.67 33.72 -6.50
CA GLY A 322 5.58 32.64 -6.15
C GLY A 322 5.62 32.33 -4.66
N CYS A 323 6.41 31.32 -4.34
CA CYS A 323 6.62 30.80 -3.00
C CYS A 323 7.93 31.32 -2.40
N SER A 324 7.94 31.53 -1.09
CA SER A 324 9.18 31.80 -0.34
C SER A 324 10.02 30.54 -0.17
N LYS A 325 11.22 30.69 0.40
CA LYS A 325 11.93 29.56 1.01
C LYS A 325 11.10 28.97 2.15
N SER A 326 11.23 27.66 2.41
CA SER A 326 10.53 26.99 3.52
C SER A 326 11.30 27.14 4.82
N ILE A 327 10.61 27.50 5.90
CA ILE A 327 11.13 27.30 7.27
C ILE A 327 10.70 25.93 7.78
N LYS A 328 11.51 25.32 8.64
CA LYS A 328 11.32 23.94 9.09
C LYS A 328 11.43 23.84 10.61
N CYS A 329 10.64 22.96 11.21
CA CYS A 329 10.80 22.54 12.59
C CYS A 329 10.54 21.04 12.70
N GLN A 330 11.09 20.43 13.75
CA GLN A 330 10.86 19.01 14.04
C GLN A 330 10.27 18.90 15.43
N GLU A 331 9.25 18.07 15.58
CA GLU A 331 8.58 17.85 16.86
C GLU A 331 8.20 16.37 17.02
N TYR A 332 8.36 15.85 18.24
CA TYR A 332 7.84 14.55 18.62
C TYR A 332 6.39 14.71 19.11
N THR A 333 5.47 13.92 18.57
CA THR A 333 4.16 13.73 19.21
C THR A 333 4.34 12.95 20.51
N GLU A 334 3.58 13.30 21.54
CA GLU A 334 3.59 12.58 22.81
C GLU A 334 3.19 11.09 22.62
N PRO A 335 3.66 10.19 23.49
CA PRO A 335 3.16 8.82 23.54
C PRO A 335 1.69 8.80 23.99
N CYS A 336 0.87 7.88 23.45
CA CYS A 336 -0.49 7.70 23.96
C CYS A 336 -0.49 7.18 25.40
N THR A 337 -1.48 7.65 26.17
CA THR A 337 -1.71 7.41 27.60
C THR A 337 -1.93 5.94 28.02
N VAL A 338 -1.58 5.70 29.29
CA VAL A 338 -1.85 4.61 30.27
C VAL A 338 -2.66 3.37 29.81
N PRO A 339 -2.25 2.14 30.19
CA PRO A 339 -3.05 0.92 29.98
C PRO A 339 -4.46 1.05 30.59
N GLN A 340 -5.47 0.56 29.88
CA GLN A 340 -6.88 0.67 30.28
C GLN A 340 -7.34 -0.60 31.00
N SER A 341 -8.26 -0.47 31.96
CA SER A 341 -8.96 -1.62 32.59
C SER A 341 -8.04 -2.65 33.27
N LEU A 342 -7.23 -2.22 34.23
CA LEU A 342 -6.52 -3.13 35.15
C LEU A 342 -7.55 -3.92 35.97
N ARG A 343 -7.49 -5.25 35.92
CA ARG A 343 -8.39 -6.16 36.62
C ARG A 343 -7.61 -7.28 37.27
N LEU A 344 -7.98 -7.58 38.51
CA LEU A 344 -7.58 -8.80 39.20
C LEU A 344 -8.45 -9.95 38.67
N VAL A 345 -7.81 -10.97 38.10
CA VAL A 345 -8.48 -12.07 37.39
C VAL A 345 -8.58 -13.33 38.25
N ALA A 346 -7.56 -13.60 39.06
CA ALA A 346 -7.53 -14.75 39.95
C ALA A 346 -6.69 -14.44 41.19
N ILE A 347 -7.12 -14.97 42.33
CA ILE A 347 -6.47 -14.84 43.63
C ILE A 347 -6.37 -16.23 44.25
N SER A 348 -5.23 -16.54 44.85
CA SER A 348 -4.97 -17.72 45.67
C SER A 348 -4.24 -17.28 46.95
N ALA A 349 -4.08 -18.17 47.94
CA ALA A 349 -3.42 -17.88 49.21
C ALA A 349 -1.99 -17.34 49.08
N GLU A 350 -1.31 -17.64 47.97
CA GLU A 350 0.09 -17.25 47.72
C GLU A 350 0.30 -16.50 46.39
N THR A 351 -0.74 -16.38 45.55
CA THR A 351 -0.59 -15.82 44.20
C THR A 351 -1.75 -14.92 43.77
N ALA A 352 -1.45 -13.89 42.99
CA ALA A 352 -2.45 -12.99 42.40
C ALA A 352 -2.16 -12.76 40.92
N THR A 353 -3.18 -12.91 40.08
CA THR A 353 -3.08 -12.74 38.62
C THR A 353 -3.79 -11.48 38.15
N PHE A 354 -3.03 -10.59 37.54
CA PHE A 354 -3.49 -9.30 37.01
C PHE A 354 -3.63 -9.37 35.49
N SER A 355 -4.61 -8.66 34.94
CA SER A 355 -4.79 -8.46 33.50
C SER A 355 -5.20 -7.03 33.18
N TRP A 356 -4.61 -6.48 32.13
CA TRP A 356 -4.89 -5.12 31.66
C TRP A 356 -5.11 -5.10 30.15
N LYS A 357 -5.77 -4.05 29.65
CA LYS A 357 -5.92 -3.80 28.21
C LYS A 357 -4.81 -2.87 27.74
N ALA A 358 -4.30 -3.17 26.54
CA ALA A 358 -3.32 -2.34 25.87
C ALA A 358 -3.85 -0.92 25.59
N PRO A 359 -2.97 0.10 25.54
CA PRO A 359 -3.36 1.46 25.22
C PRO A 359 -3.98 1.56 23.81
N ARG A 360 -4.90 2.50 23.60
CA ARG A 360 -5.74 2.56 22.38
C ARG A 360 -4.96 2.74 21.07
N LYS A 361 -3.78 3.38 21.08
CA LYS A 361 -2.93 3.60 19.90
C LYS A 361 -1.45 3.72 20.27
N ASN A 362 -0.67 2.65 20.16
CA ASN A 362 0.79 2.69 20.30
C ASN A 362 1.45 2.10 19.05
N ASN A 363 2.40 2.84 18.47
CA ASN A 363 3.10 2.48 17.24
C ASN A 363 4.50 1.87 17.48
N GLY A 364 4.88 1.56 18.73
CA GLY A 364 6.17 0.94 19.06
C GLY A 364 6.07 -0.25 20.02
N ALA A 365 7.21 -0.92 20.27
CA ALA A 365 7.26 -2.08 21.17
C ALA A 365 6.76 -1.73 22.59
N GLU A 366 5.82 -2.52 23.09
CA GLU A 366 5.19 -2.36 24.40
C GLU A 366 5.92 -3.23 25.43
N SER A 367 6.33 -2.64 26.56
CA SER A 367 6.82 -3.36 27.73
C SER A 367 6.07 -2.88 28.96
N TYR A 368 5.50 -3.80 29.73
CA TYR A 368 4.73 -3.52 30.92
C TYR A 368 5.54 -3.86 32.18
N VAL A 369 5.36 -3.06 33.22
CA VAL A 369 5.97 -3.23 34.52
C VAL A 369 4.90 -3.07 35.58
N ILE A 370 4.85 -4.01 36.52
CA ILE A 370 3.97 -3.92 37.69
C ILE A 370 4.81 -3.50 38.88
N LEU A 371 4.41 -2.41 39.52
CA LEU A 371 4.94 -1.97 40.81
C LEU A 371 3.98 -2.44 41.91
N PHE A 372 4.55 -2.97 42.99
CA PHE A 372 3.78 -3.60 44.06
C PHE A 372 4.35 -3.24 45.43
N ALA A 373 3.49 -2.87 46.38
CA ALA A 373 3.86 -2.57 47.76
C ALA A 373 2.79 -3.06 48.75
N GLN A 374 3.25 -3.50 49.91
CA GLN A 374 2.40 -3.83 51.06
C GLN A 374 1.98 -2.56 51.79
N GLU A 375 0.73 -2.48 52.23
CA GLU A 375 0.28 -1.39 53.09
C GLU A 375 0.84 -1.54 54.52
N PRO A 376 1.32 -0.44 55.15
CA PRO A 376 1.38 0.93 54.63
C PRO A 376 2.46 1.11 53.56
N ALA A 377 2.07 1.62 52.38
CA ALA A 377 2.98 1.68 51.24
C ALA A 377 4.12 2.68 51.48
N PRO A 378 5.40 2.24 51.35
CA PRO A 378 6.55 3.13 51.44
C PRO A 378 6.62 4.08 50.23
N GLN A 379 7.57 5.02 50.23
CA GLN A 379 7.80 5.88 49.05
C GLN A 379 8.00 5.04 47.78
N PHE A 380 7.52 5.52 46.63
CA PHE A 380 7.52 4.82 45.34
C PHE A 380 8.85 4.14 44.96
N HIS A 381 9.98 4.69 45.40
CA HIS A 381 11.31 4.13 45.16
C HIS A 381 11.52 2.73 45.78
N TYR A 382 10.79 2.39 46.84
CA TYR A 382 10.93 1.13 47.58
C TYR A 382 9.92 0.06 47.12
N TRP A 383 9.13 0.33 46.08
CA TRP A 383 8.14 -0.62 45.57
C TRP A 383 8.83 -1.74 44.79
N LYS A 384 8.35 -2.96 44.97
CA LYS A 384 8.85 -4.11 44.21
C LYS A 384 8.43 -3.97 42.75
N ARG A 385 9.38 -4.16 41.83
CA ARG A 385 9.19 -3.96 40.39
C ARG A 385 9.27 -5.29 39.64
N TYR A 386 8.17 -5.69 39.02
CA TYR A 386 8.08 -6.89 38.19
C TYR A 386 8.00 -6.50 36.71
N ARG A 387 8.95 -6.96 35.89
CA ARG A 387 8.95 -6.71 34.44
C ARG A 387 8.13 -7.79 33.74
N CYS A 388 7.00 -7.40 33.16
CA CYS A 388 6.06 -8.31 32.48
C CYS A 388 6.32 -8.41 30.97
N GLY A 389 7.22 -7.58 30.43
CA GLY A 389 7.55 -7.56 29.00
C GLY A 389 6.30 -7.25 28.15
N LYS A 390 6.05 -8.04 27.10
CA LYS A 390 4.90 -7.85 26.18
C LYS A 390 3.59 -8.49 26.66
N SER A 391 3.62 -9.23 27.77
CA SER A 391 2.42 -9.93 28.25
C SER A 391 1.42 -8.92 28.83
N LYS A 392 0.12 -9.18 28.63
CA LYS A 392 -1.01 -8.39 29.18
C LYS A 392 -1.66 -9.05 30.38
N LYS A 393 -1.01 -10.11 30.88
CA LYS A 393 -1.36 -10.88 32.06
C LYS A 393 -0.08 -11.25 32.81
N PHE A 394 -0.09 -11.09 34.12
CA PHE A 394 1.04 -11.46 34.96
C PHE A 394 0.56 -11.96 36.31
N THR A 395 1.22 -13.01 36.80
CA THR A 395 0.93 -13.62 38.09
C THR A 395 2.08 -13.31 39.04
N ILE A 396 1.77 -12.63 40.13
CA ILE A 396 2.68 -12.40 41.25
C ILE A 396 2.59 -13.62 42.17
N THR A 397 3.73 -14.15 42.57
CA THR A 397 3.87 -15.25 43.54
C THR A 397 4.44 -14.71 44.86
N ASP A 398 4.36 -15.53 45.91
CA ASP A 398 4.91 -15.24 47.26
C ASP A 398 4.18 -14.10 48.00
N LEU A 399 2.84 -14.09 47.91
CA LEU A 399 1.99 -13.19 48.69
C LEU A 399 1.66 -13.78 50.06
N SER A 400 1.58 -12.93 51.09
CA SER A 400 1.13 -13.36 52.41
C SER A 400 -0.40 -13.26 52.52
N PRO A 401 -1.09 -14.27 53.07
CA PRO A 401 -2.52 -14.21 53.28
C PRO A 401 -2.91 -13.06 54.22
N ASP A 402 -4.13 -12.53 54.07
CA ASP A 402 -4.74 -11.48 54.91
C ASP A 402 -3.95 -10.15 54.99
N THR A 403 -3.25 -9.79 53.90
CA THR A 403 -2.36 -8.61 53.83
C THR A 403 -2.79 -7.64 52.73
N ARG A 404 -2.94 -6.34 53.04
CA ARG A 404 -3.31 -5.32 52.03
C ARG A 404 -2.13 -4.93 51.14
N TYR A 405 -2.40 -4.82 49.83
CA TYR A 405 -1.39 -4.47 48.85
C TYR A 405 -1.88 -3.41 47.86
N ILE A 406 -1.01 -2.48 47.50
CA ILE A 406 -1.23 -1.51 46.44
C ILE A 406 -0.39 -1.92 45.24
N HIS A 407 -0.99 -1.86 44.05
CA HIS A 407 -0.29 -2.14 42.81
C HIS A 407 -0.55 -1.05 41.77
N LEU A 408 0.41 -0.96 40.85
CA LEU A 408 0.60 0.13 39.92
C LEU A 408 1.09 -0.45 38.60
N ASP A 409 0.37 -0.19 37.52
CA ASP A 409 0.81 -0.59 36.18
C ASP A 409 1.54 0.59 35.52
N GLU A 410 2.78 0.32 35.09
CA GLU A 410 3.66 1.24 34.40
C GLU A 410 3.94 0.73 32.98
N LEU A 411 3.71 1.58 31.97
CA LEU A 411 4.15 1.29 30.61
C LEU A 411 5.59 1.77 30.46
N GLN A 412 6.54 0.83 30.39
CA GLN A 412 7.96 1.17 30.32
C GLN A 412 8.35 1.57 28.89
N LYS A 413 8.27 2.88 28.60
CA LYS A 413 8.85 3.50 27.40
C LYS A 413 9.22 4.96 27.67
N ASN A 414 10.51 5.20 27.97
CA ASN A 414 11.08 6.51 28.34
C ASN A 414 10.33 7.22 29.48
N ASP A 415 10.18 6.51 30.60
CA ASP A 415 10.08 7.02 31.98
C ASP A 415 8.86 7.80 32.49
N PHE A 416 7.70 7.93 31.80
CA PHE A 416 6.52 8.47 32.50
C PHE A 416 5.18 7.88 32.04
N HIS A 417 4.39 7.43 33.05
CA HIS A 417 2.92 7.48 33.22
C HIS A 417 2.37 6.24 33.97
N TYR A 418 1.57 6.47 35.02
CA TYR A 418 1.12 5.46 36.00
C TYR A 418 -0.41 5.28 36.00
N ALA A 419 -0.90 4.04 36.18
CA ALA A 419 -2.29 3.76 36.62
C ALA A 419 -2.27 3.16 38.04
N ILE A 420 -2.91 3.81 39.00
CA ILE A 420 -3.04 3.34 40.40
C ILE A 420 -4.38 2.63 40.59
N THR A 421 -4.37 1.42 41.15
CA THR A 421 -5.59 0.76 41.63
C THR A 421 -5.34 0.08 42.98
N ASN A 422 -6.17 0.39 43.98
CA ASN A 422 -6.07 -0.18 45.33
C ASN A 422 -6.98 -1.41 45.47
N PHE A 423 -6.49 -2.48 46.09
CA PHE A 423 -7.32 -3.63 46.45
C PHE A 423 -6.94 -4.17 47.84
N VAL A 424 -7.94 -4.67 48.57
CA VAL A 424 -7.75 -5.34 49.86
C VAL A 424 -7.71 -6.85 49.58
N PHE A 425 -6.62 -7.50 49.98
CA PHE A 425 -6.53 -8.96 50.00
C PHE A 425 -7.23 -9.45 51.27
N HIS A 426 -8.16 -10.38 51.12
CA HIS A 426 -8.81 -11.09 52.22
C HIS A 426 -8.38 -12.55 52.16
#